data_AF-A0A848X3Y9-F1
#
_entry.id   AF-A0A848X3Y9-F1
#
_cell.length_a   1.000
_cell.length_b   1.000
_cell.length_c   1.000
_cell.angle_alpha   90.00
_cell.angle_beta   90.00
_cell.angle_gamma   90.00
#
_symmetry.space_group_name_H-M   'P 1'
#
loop_
_entity.id
_entity.type
_entity.pdbx_description
1 polymer ?
#
loop_
_entity_poly.entity_id
_entity_poly.type
_entity_poly.pdbx_seq_one_letter_code
_entity_poly.pdbx_strand_id
1 'polypeptide(L)'
;MDRRRFLGTAAAGGAGFTLGAGGCAPSDAGGEAGGGDEGAMTIRPFELDEVTVDALQASMASGERTARSITESCLQRIEEMDGQGPELRSIIETNPDALQIA
;
A
#
# COMPACT_ATOMS: atom_id res chain seq x y z
N MET A 1 1.45 3.36 30.37
CA MET A 1 1.93 4.66 29.84
C MET A 1 0.84 5.29 28.98
N ASP A 2 0.30 6.43 29.40
CA ASP A 2 -0.80 7.11 28.71
C ASP A 2 -0.32 7.91 27.49
N ARG A 3 -0.62 7.38 26.31
CA ARG A 3 -0.40 7.94 24.97
C ARG A 3 -0.89 9.39 24.85
N ARG A 4 -1.95 9.70 25.60
CA ARG A 4 -2.69 10.97 25.61
C ARG A 4 -1.92 12.08 26.34
N ARG A 5 -1.17 11.71 27.39
CA ARG A 5 -0.34 12.64 28.17
C ARG A 5 0.94 13.01 27.41
N PHE A 6 1.44 12.09 26.58
CA PHE A 6 2.62 12.29 25.75
C PHE A 6 2.37 13.28 24.60
N LEU A 7 1.20 13.20 23.94
CA LEU A 7 0.81 14.14 22.89
C LEU A 7 0.50 15.55 23.45
N GLY A 8 0.03 15.65 24.69
CA GLY A 8 -0.26 16.94 25.34
C GLY A 8 0.97 17.78 25.68
N THR A 9 2.14 17.17 25.91
CA THR A 9 3.37 17.88 26.29
C THR A 9 4.21 18.39 25.12
N ALA A 10 3.89 18.03 23.88
CA ALA A 10 4.69 18.41 22.71
C ALA A 10 4.41 19.83 22.16
N ALA A 11 3.33 20.49 22.57
CA ALA A 11 2.87 21.74 21.96
C ALA A 11 3.41 23.03 22.60
N ALA A 12 4.24 22.97 23.65
CA ALA A 12 4.56 24.13 24.49
C ALA A 12 6.06 24.45 24.66
N GLY A 13 6.92 24.07 23.70
CA GLY A 13 8.36 24.36 23.80
C GLY A 13 8.99 24.70 22.46
N GLY A 14 9.02 25.99 22.10
CA GLY A 14 9.70 26.42 20.87
C GLY A 14 9.61 27.90 20.55
N ALA A 15 9.81 28.79 21.52
CA ALA A 15 9.99 30.22 21.26
C ALA A 15 11.27 30.71 21.97
N GLY A 16 12.33 30.95 21.20
CA GLY A 16 13.50 31.69 21.67
C GLY A 16 14.85 31.17 21.20
N PHE A 17 15.28 31.55 19.99
CA PHE A 17 16.70 31.82 19.75
C PHE A 17 16.86 32.89 18.67
N THR A 18 17.27 34.08 19.10
CA THR A 18 17.57 35.22 18.24
C THR A 18 19.07 35.29 17.93
N LEU A 19 19.40 35.39 16.63
CA LEU A 19 20.64 35.90 16.03
C LEU A 19 21.92 35.04 16.16
N GLY A 20 22.05 34.09 15.23
CA GLY A 20 23.33 33.60 14.71
C GLY A 20 23.20 33.38 13.20
N ALA A 21 24.01 34.06 12.39
CA ALA A 21 23.98 33.97 10.92
C ALA A 21 24.40 32.55 10.47
N GLY A 22 23.42 31.76 10.05
CA GLY A 22 23.54 30.38 9.59
C GLY A 22 22.15 29.80 9.35
N GLY A 23 21.33 30.50 8.57
CA GLY A 23 19.91 30.22 8.41
C GLY A 23 19.61 28.98 7.57
N CYS A 24 19.12 27.92 8.19
CA CYS A 24 18.08 27.10 7.56
C CYS A 24 16.75 27.85 7.78
N ALA A 25 16.32 28.59 6.77
CA ALA A 25 15.00 29.18 6.76
C ALA A 25 13.95 28.08 6.48
N PRO A 26 12.75 28.14 7.09
CA PRO A 26 11.60 27.41 6.59
C PRO A 26 11.17 28.09 5.28
N SER A 27 11.24 27.35 4.17
CA SER A 27 10.69 27.81 2.90
C SER A 27 9.17 27.70 2.95
N ASP A 28 8.52 28.80 3.30
CA ASP A 28 7.13 29.05 2.97
C ASP A 28 7.10 30.29 2.06
N ALA A 29 7.22 30.03 0.75
CA ALA A 29 6.95 30.99 -0.32
C ALA A 29 6.62 30.19 -1.57
N GLY A 30 5.39 30.37 -2.05
CA GLY A 30 4.82 29.67 -3.18
C GLY A 30 5.64 29.80 -4.45
N GLY A 31 5.86 28.65 -5.08
CA GLY A 31 6.23 28.51 -6.48
C GLY A 31 5.24 27.57 -7.13
N GLU A 32 4.23 28.10 -7.82
CA GLU A 32 3.58 27.36 -8.89
C GLU A 32 4.55 27.30 -10.07
N ALA A 33 5.12 26.12 -10.31
CA ALA A 33 5.41 25.56 -11.64
C ALA A 33 6.38 24.39 -11.46
N GLY A 34 5.83 23.20 -11.54
CA GLY A 34 6.58 21.96 -11.56
C GLY A 34 5.60 20.82 -11.56
N GLY A 35 4.84 20.68 -12.66
CA GLY A 35 4.13 19.46 -12.99
C GLY A 35 5.15 18.33 -13.13
N GLY A 36 5.58 17.79 -11.99
CA GLY A 36 5.94 16.41 -11.89
C GLY A 36 4.63 15.66 -11.73
N ASP A 37 4.02 15.32 -12.85
CA ASP A 37 3.33 14.03 -12.95
C ASP A 37 4.42 12.96 -12.75
N GLU A 38 4.96 12.87 -11.53
CA GLU A 38 5.74 11.73 -11.09
C GLU A 38 4.70 10.63 -10.93
N GLY A 39 4.46 9.93 -12.03
CA GLY A 39 3.36 8.99 -12.23
C GLY A 39 3.04 8.23 -10.95
N ALA A 40 2.02 8.70 -10.23
CA ALA A 40 1.52 8.02 -9.05
C ALA A 40 0.93 6.72 -9.55
N MET A 41 1.73 5.65 -9.47
CA MET A 41 1.37 4.35 -9.98
C MET A 41 0.09 3.91 -9.28
N THR A 42 -1.03 3.97 -10.01
CA THR A 42 -2.34 3.73 -9.42
C THR A 42 -2.52 2.22 -9.31
N ILE A 43 -2.25 1.70 -8.11
CA ILE A 43 -2.50 0.29 -7.80
C ILE A 43 -4.01 0.08 -7.84
N ARG A 44 -4.47 -0.77 -8.78
CA ARG A 44 -5.90 -1.12 -8.85
C ARG A 44 -6.31 -1.88 -7.59
N PRO A 45 -7.50 -1.60 -7.03
CA PRO A 45 -8.06 -2.39 -5.93
C PRO A 45 -8.15 -3.87 -6.33
N PHE A 46 -7.86 -4.76 -5.40
CA PHE A 46 -8.00 -6.20 -5.61
C PHE A 46 -9.15 -6.74 -4.77
N GLU A 47 -9.99 -7.56 -5.40
CA GLU A 47 -11.24 -8.04 -4.82
C GLU A 47 -11.04 -8.88 -3.55
N LEU A 48 -9.92 -9.60 -3.47
CA LEU A 48 -9.59 -10.47 -2.34
C LEU A 48 -8.64 -9.78 -1.34
N ASP A 49 -8.46 -8.46 -1.44
CA ASP A 49 -7.65 -7.70 -0.48
C ASP A 49 -8.22 -7.86 0.93
N GLU A 50 -7.38 -8.30 1.86
CA GLU A 50 -7.69 -8.50 3.28
C GLU A 50 -8.87 -9.46 3.57
N VAL A 51 -9.30 -10.27 2.59
CA VAL A 51 -10.31 -11.30 2.81
C VAL A 51 -9.69 -12.46 3.59
N THR A 52 -10.32 -12.83 4.71
CA THR A 52 -9.82 -13.90 5.58
C THR A 52 -10.05 -15.28 4.96
N VAL A 53 -9.24 -16.26 5.38
CA VAL A 53 -9.43 -17.67 4.97
C VAL A 53 -10.82 -18.19 5.33
N ASP A 54 -11.35 -17.83 6.50
CA ASP A 54 -12.70 -18.23 6.92
C ASP A 54 -13.78 -17.66 5.99
N ALA A 55 -13.62 -16.40 5.55
CA ALA A 55 -14.54 -15.77 4.61
C ALA A 55 -14.45 -16.40 3.21
N LEU A 56 -13.23 -16.71 2.73
CA LEU A 56 -13.04 -17.42 1.47
C LEU A 56 -13.69 -18.81 1.52
N GLN A 57 -13.49 -19.57 2.59
CA GLN A 57 -14.11 -20.89 2.76
C GLN A 57 -15.63 -20.80 2.82
N ALA A 58 -16.18 -19.79 3.51
CA ALA A 58 -17.63 -19.56 3.54
C ALA A 58 -18.18 -19.24 2.14
N SER A 59 -17.49 -18.42 1.35
CA SER A 59 -17.88 -18.11 -0.03
C SER A 59 -17.79 -19.32 -0.97
N MET A 60 -16.87 -20.25 -0.71
CA MET A 60 -16.78 -21.52 -1.43
C MET A 60 -17.92 -22.47 -1.03
N ALA A 61 -18.24 -22.53 0.25
CA ALA A 61 -19.33 -23.34 0.77
C ALA A 61 -20.71 -22.85 0.29
N SER A 62 -20.88 -21.54 0.12
CA SER A 62 -22.10 -20.95 -0.47
C SER A 62 -22.19 -21.12 -1.99
N GLY A 63 -21.08 -21.48 -2.65
CA GLY A 63 -20.98 -21.56 -4.11
C GLY A 63 -20.81 -20.21 -4.80
N GLU A 64 -20.62 -19.12 -4.05
CA GLU A 64 -20.29 -17.79 -4.59
C GLU A 64 -18.94 -17.79 -5.30
N ARG A 65 -17.97 -18.54 -4.78
CA ARG A 65 -16.64 -18.72 -5.37
C ARG A 65 -16.26 -20.18 -5.46
N THR A 66 -15.29 -20.47 -6.32
CA THR A 66 -14.60 -21.76 -6.38
C THR A 66 -13.12 -21.57 -6.09
N ALA A 67 -12.43 -22.61 -5.64
CA ALA A 67 -10.97 -22.58 -5.46
C ALA A 67 -10.27 -22.20 -6.77
N ARG A 68 -10.77 -22.69 -7.92
CA ARG A 68 -10.34 -22.26 -9.24
C ARG A 68 -10.47 -20.75 -9.46
N SER A 69 -11.64 -20.15 -9.21
CA SER A 69 -11.85 -18.71 -9.41
C SER A 69 -10.93 -17.85 -8.52
N ILE A 70 -10.70 -18.27 -7.28
CA ILE A 70 -9.80 -17.58 -6.34
C ILE A 70 -8.36 -17.66 -6.86
N THR A 71 -7.95 -18.85 -7.32
CA THR A 71 -6.61 -19.07 -7.88
C THR A 71 -6.39 -18.23 -9.14
N GLU A 72 -7.37 -18.17 -10.04
CA GLU A 72 -7.33 -17.34 -11.25
C GLU A 72 -7.17 -15.86 -10.89
N SER A 73 -7.95 -15.33 -9.93
CA SER A 73 -7.80 -13.95 -9.45
C SER A 73 -6.41 -13.66 -8.88
N CYS A 74 -5.83 -14.60 -8.12
CA CYS A 74 -4.48 -14.44 -7.58
C CYS A 74 -3.41 -14.46 -8.67
N LEU A 75 -3.48 -15.38 -9.63
CA LEU A 75 -2.53 -15.46 -10.76
C LEU A 75 -2.58 -14.19 -11.62
N GLN A 76 -3.79 -13.68 -11.88
CA GLN A 76 -3.96 -12.41 -12.58
C GLN A 76 -3.31 -11.28 -11.79
N ARG A 77 -3.52 -11.20 -10.47
CA ARG A 77 -2.91 -10.15 -9.64
C ARG A 77 -1.38 -10.23 -9.64
N ILE A 78 -0.83 -11.44 -9.65
CA ILE A 78 0.61 -11.67 -9.78
C ILE A 78 1.13 -11.12 -11.11
N GLU A 79 0.47 -11.42 -12.23
CA GLU A 79 0.89 -10.89 -13.53
C GLU A 79 0.86 -9.35 -13.55
N GLU A 80 -0.17 -8.75 -12.96
CA GLU A 80 -0.37 -7.31 -12.89
C GLU A 80 0.63 -6.60 -11.95
N MET A 81 1.04 -7.23 -10.85
CA MET A 81 1.92 -6.59 -9.85
C MET A 81 3.39 -7.01 -9.96
N ASP A 82 3.62 -8.30 -10.13
CA ASP A 82 4.95 -8.91 -10.10
C ASP A 82 5.65 -8.87 -11.45
N GLY A 83 4.88 -9.00 -12.54
CA GLY A 83 5.37 -9.11 -13.91
C GLY A 83 5.30 -7.83 -14.73
N GLN A 84 4.11 -7.24 -14.88
CA GLN A 84 3.83 -6.16 -15.84
C GLN A 84 3.65 -4.76 -15.21
N GLY A 85 3.40 -4.67 -13.90
CA GLY A 85 3.15 -3.41 -13.19
C GLY A 85 4.38 -2.87 -12.45
N PRO A 86 4.33 -2.69 -11.12
CA PRO A 86 5.48 -2.23 -10.33
C PRO A 86 6.68 -3.16 -10.34
N GLU A 87 6.56 -4.33 -10.99
CA GLU A 87 7.60 -5.35 -11.09
C GLU A 87 8.16 -5.73 -9.72
N LEU A 88 7.28 -6.18 -8.81
CA LEU A 88 7.70 -6.53 -7.44
C LEU A 88 8.74 -7.66 -7.39
N ARG A 89 8.79 -8.53 -8.42
CA ARG A 89 9.69 -9.69 -8.53
C ARG A 89 9.74 -10.55 -7.27
N SER A 90 8.62 -10.67 -6.57
CA SER A 90 8.44 -11.51 -5.39
C SER A 90 8.22 -12.97 -5.75
N ILE A 91 7.81 -13.27 -6.98
CA ILE A 91 7.54 -14.64 -7.44
C ILE A 91 8.56 -15.03 -8.51
N ILE A 92 9.30 -16.10 -8.24
CA ILE A 92 10.30 -16.65 -9.18
C ILE A 92 9.61 -17.50 -10.25
N GLU A 93 8.67 -18.36 -9.85
CA GLU A 93 7.91 -19.24 -10.73
C GLU A 93 6.54 -19.57 -10.13
N THR A 94 5.50 -19.61 -10.96
CA THR A 94 4.16 -20.08 -10.59
C THR A 94 4.03 -21.58 -10.87
N ASN A 95 3.29 -22.31 -10.03
CA ASN A 95 3.02 -23.73 -10.28
C ASN A 95 2.16 -23.92 -11.56
N PRO A 96 2.63 -24.64 -12.60
CA PRO A 96 1.85 -24.87 -13.82
C PRO A 96 0.55 -25.66 -13.57
N ASP A 97 0.50 -26.47 -12.51
CA ASP A 97 -0.67 -27.29 -12.16
C ASP A 97 -1.66 -26.56 -11.25
N ALA A 98 -1.43 -25.28 -10.90
CA ALA A 98 -2.23 -24.55 -9.92
C ALA A 98 -3.72 -24.57 -10.23
N LEU A 99 -4.10 -24.35 -11.49
CA LEU A 99 -5.50 -24.37 -11.93
C LEU A 99 -6.11 -25.76 -12.05
N GLN A 100 -5.28 -26.81 -12.10
CA GLN A 100 -5.74 -28.19 -12.13
C GLN A 100 -6.00 -28.72 -10.72
N ILE A 101 -5.22 -28.26 -9.73
CA ILE A 101 -5.36 -28.65 -8.33
C ILE A 101 -6.52 -27.91 -7.64
N ALA A 102 -6.81 -26.69 -8.11
CA ALA A 102 -7.86 -25.80 -7.59
C ALA A 102 -9.28 -26.15 -8.06
#